data_AF-A0AAX4HDH1-F1
#
_entry.id   AF-A0AAX4HDH1-F1
#
_cell.length_a   1.000
_cell.length_b   1.000
_cell.length_c   1.000
_cell.angle_alpha   90.00
_cell.angle_beta   90.00
_cell.angle_gamma   90.00
#
_symmetry.space_group_name_H-M   'P 1'
#
loop_
_entity.id
_entity.type
_entity.pdbx_description
1 polymer ?
#
loop_
_entity_poly.entity_id
_entity_poly.type
_entity_poly.pdbx_seq_one_letter_code
_entity_poly.pdbx_strand_id
1 'polypeptide(L)'
;MGIIMNPQSLVRAFASAPKQVFQDKDGWIDISYITPRLIAAAGPTDNVLVGIYRSPLRRLVSHLDRNHSKEGERYWHIWNLRAEGPGYSVGSEDMINWTFLQFPDHQPPSLNMLEQIVSQIYQFLQRNPKNVALIHCKEGKGRTGTICTAYLMLEAKMAGKTISAHEAGEVFTRNRMRAGFGRGVSTLCQIRYLDYWSRVLQMNETERANFDLFQDTKQMECDSHSSKITKLLIVGPSPLLALHRIKLSTYLERLDDPNAVEIADVRTTISHTISVSSVCEICLDRNIPLDMKELKLSFEGPYSLAYTWFNIFLEGCGKSNFEKGSNESHDFKFSIPWTDFDGFLGVQGGTPKQLFDRVEVHWNLRI
;
A
#
# COMPACT_ATOMS: atom_id res chain seq x y z
N MET A 1 25.92 -21.81 31.98
CA MET A 1 24.82 -22.72 31.64
C MET A 1 24.44 -22.44 30.19
N GLY A 2 24.93 -23.26 29.25
CA GLY A 2 24.71 -23.02 27.82
C GLY A 2 23.25 -23.30 27.46
N ILE A 3 22.54 -22.28 27.00
CA ILE A 3 21.20 -22.46 26.42
C ILE A 3 21.42 -23.18 25.10
N ILE A 4 21.19 -24.49 25.06
CA ILE A 4 21.07 -25.23 23.81
C ILE A 4 19.80 -24.71 23.13
N MET A 5 19.93 -23.72 22.26
CA MET A 5 18.82 -23.23 21.46
C MET A 5 18.36 -24.35 20.51
N ASN A 6 17.10 -24.76 20.62
CA ASN A 6 16.47 -25.69 19.69
C ASN A 6 16.66 -25.18 18.23
N PRO A 7 17.09 -26.02 17.27
CA PRO A 7 17.23 -25.63 15.86
C PRO A 7 16.01 -24.90 15.29
N GLN A 8 14.80 -25.28 15.70
CA GLN A 8 13.57 -24.61 15.30
C GLN A 8 13.45 -23.18 15.85
N SER A 9 13.93 -22.92 17.07
CA SER A 9 13.90 -21.56 17.65
C SER A 9 14.91 -20.64 16.98
N LEU A 10 16.05 -21.17 16.52
CA LEU A 10 17.01 -20.44 15.69
C LEU A 10 16.42 -20.05 14.33
N VAL A 11 15.83 -21.01 13.61
CA VAL A 11 15.18 -20.75 12.32
C VAL A 11 14.06 -19.72 12.46
N ARG A 12 13.24 -19.82 13.51
CA ARG A 12 12.21 -18.81 13.83
C ARG A 12 12.80 -17.45 14.14
N ALA A 13 13.90 -17.39 14.91
CA ALA A 13 14.57 -16.14 15.22
C ALA A 13 15.11 -15.44 13.97
N PHE A 14 15.63 -16.20 13.00
CA PHE A 14 16.05 -15.66 11.70
C PHE A 14 14.86 -15.21 10.84
N ALA A 15 13.82 -16.05 10.69
CA ALA A 15 12.64 -15.71 9.89
C ALA A 15 11.87 -14.50 10.45
N SER A 16 11.92 -14.29 11.76
CA SER A 16 11.31 -13.15 12.45
C SER A 16 12.30 -12.02 12.76
N ALA A 17 13.55 -12.09 12.30
CA ALA A 17 14.64 -11.23 12.75
C ALA A 17 14.32 -9.72 12.81
N PRO A 18 13.62 -9.11 11.82
CA PRO A 18 13.32 -7.69 11.92
C PRO A 18 12.15 -7.34 12.85
N LYS A 19 11.36 -8.33 13.29
CA LYS A 19 10.04 -8.13 13.92
C LYS A 19 10.08 -8.48 15.40
N GLN A 20 9.35 -7.71 16.21
CA GLN A 20 9.05 -8.11 17.58
C GLN A 20 8.13 -9.32 17.51
N VAL A 21 8.42 -10.32 18.33
CA VAL A 21 7.61 -11.53 18.37
C VAL A 21 6.97 -11.67 19.73
N PHE A 22 5.70 -12.02 19.72
CA PHE A 22 4.96 -12.33 20.92
C PHE A 22 5.19 -13.79 21.33
N GLN A 23 5.40 -14.01 22.62
CA GLN A 23 5.34 -15.33 23.23
C GLN A 23 4.18 -15.34 24.21
N ASP A 24 3.26 -16.26 24.01
CA ASP A 24 2.21 -16.54 24.99
C ASP A 24 2.50 -17.84 25.76
N LYS A 25 1.60 -18.24 26.65
CA LYS A 25 1.73 -19.46 27.47
C LYS A 25 1.98 -20.76 26.69
N ASP A 26 1.52 -20.89 25.45
CA ASP A 26 1.77 -22.05 24.58
C ASP A 26 2.86 -21.78 23.53
N GLY A 27 3.71 -20.78 23.77
CA GLY A 27 4.91 -20.51 22.98
C GLY A 27 4.78 -19.40 21.93
N TRP A 28 5.64 -19.48 20.92
CA TRP A 28 5.90 -18.43 19.92
C TRP A 28 4.74 -18.24 18.94
N ILE A 29 4.38 -16.98 18.69
CA ILE A 29 3.43 -16.58 17.66
C ILE A 29 3.78 -15.18 17.11
N ASP A 30 3.82 -15.01 15.80
CA ASP A 30 4.23 -13.78 15.12
C ASP A 30 3.07 -12.76 15.02
N ILE A 31 2.70 -12.22 16.19
CA ILE A 31 1.78 -11.10 16.34
C ILE A 31 2.42 -9.95 17.12
N SER A 32 1.87 -8.76 16.99
CA SER A 32 2.21 -7.59 17.81
C SER A 32 0.97 -6.73 18.00
N TYR A 33 0.67 -6.34 19.25
CA TYR A 33 -0.38 -5.40 19.55
C TYR A 33 0.14 -3.99 19.26
N ILE A 34 -0.39 -3.36 18.21
CA ILE A 34 -0.08 -1.97 17.87
C ILE A 34 -0.83 -1.02 18.81
N THR A 35 -2.08 -1.39 19.12
CA THR A 35 -2.87 -0.86 20.24
C THR A 35 -3.52 -2.05 20.95
N PRO A 36 -4.20 -1.86 22.10
CA PRO A 36 -4.92 -2.96 22.75
C PRO A 36 -5.98 -3.65 21.86
N ARG A 37 -6.47 -2.97 20.81
CA ARG A 37 -7.53 -3.48 19.92
C ARG A 37 -7.10 -3.64 18.45
N LEU A 38 -5.83 -3.40 18.15
CA LEU A 38 -5.27 -3.50 16.80
C LEU A 38 -4.02 -4.38 16.82
N ILE A 39 -4.12 -5.55 16.19
CA ILE A 39 -3.04 -6.54 16.11
C ILE A 39 -2.48 -6.56 14.68
N ALA A 40 -1.16 -6.50 14.57
CA ALA A 40 -0.43 -6.78 13.34
C ALA A 40 0.18 -8.17 13.40
N ALA A 41 0.07 -8.96 12.32
CA ALA A 41 0.66 -10.29 12.27
C ALA A 41 1.36 -10.57 10.94
N ALA A 42 2.30 -11.53 10.93
CA ALA A 42 2.72 -12.17 9.69
C ALA A 42 1.66 -13.17 9.23
N GLY A 43 1.67 -13.50 7.94
CA GLY A 43 0.68 -14.43 7.38
C GLY A 43 0.82 -15.82 8.00
N PRO A 44 -0.25 -16.36 8.63
CA PRO A 44 -0.22 -17.70 9.18
C PRO A 44 -0.19 -18.76 8.06
N THR A 45 -0.03 -20.02 8.45
CA THR A 45 -0.02 -21.14 7.50
C THR A 45 -0.71 -22.38 8.08
N ASP A 46 -1.37 -23.14 7.22
CA ASP A 46 -1.88 -24.49 7.49
C ASP A 46 -0.89 -25.59 7.07
N ASN A 47 0.21 -25.24 6.41
CA ASN A 47 1.26 -26.17 6.01
C ASN A 47 2.20 -26.46 7.18
N VAL A 48 2.32 -27.74 7.55
CA VAL A 48 3.13 -28.20 8.69
C VAL A 48 4.62 -27.85 8.54
N LEU A 49 5.18 -27.94 7.33
CA LEU A 49 6.60 -27.63 7.07
C LEU A 49 6.86 -26.13 7.16
N VAL A 50 5.98 -25.31 6.57
CA VAL A 50 6.07 -23.84 6.67
C VAL A 50 5.85 -23.38 8.12
N GLY A 51 5.04 -24.11 8.89
CA GLY A 51 4.78 -23.91 10.32
C GLY A 51 6.01 -24.05 11.23
N ILE A 52 7.14 -24.53 10.71
CA ILE A 52 8.43 -24.52 11.42
C ILE A 52 8.89 -23.08 11.65
N TYR A 53 8.70 -22.19 10.68
CA TYR A 53 9.21 -20.81 10.71
C TYR A 53 8.13 -19.73 10.61
N ARG A 54 6.88 -20.10 10.32
CA ARG A 54 5.69 -19.22 10.39
C ARG A 54 4.69 -19.73 11.42
N SER A 55 3.82 -18.85 11.91
CA SER A 55 2.80 -19.23 12.88
C SER A 55 1.73 -20.14 12.25
N PRO A 56 1.44 -21.31 12.85
CA PRO A 56 0.33 -22.15 12.39
C PRO A 56 -1.02 -21.43 12.54
N LEU A 57 -1.91 -21.54 11.55
CA LEU A 57 -3.24 -20.89 11.58
C LEU A 57 -4.04 -21.31 12.81
N ARG A 58 -4.10 -22.61 13.10
CA ARG A 58 -4.80 -23.14 14.28
C ARG A 58 -4.29 -22.53 15.59
N ARG A 59 -2.97 -22.26 15.65
CA ARG A 59 -2.35 -21.66 16.83
C ARG A 59 -2.72 -20.19 17.00
N LEU A 60 -2.83 -19.46 15.88
CA LEU A 60 -3.30 -18.09 15.85
C LEU A 60 -4.77 -17.99 16.27
N VAL A 61 -5.64 -18.80 15.67
CA VAL A 61 -7.06 -18.84 16.04
C VAL A 61 -7.24 -19.21 17.52
N SER A 62 -6.52 -20.23 18.01
CA SER A 62 -6.54 -20.58 19.44
C SER A 62 -6.05 -19.46 20.35
N HIS A 63 -5.07 -18.65 19.91
CA HIS A 63 -4.64 -17.48 20.66
C HIS A 63 -5.76 -16.45 20.73
N LEU A 64 -6.40 -16.13 19.59
CA LEU A 64 -7.49 -15.17 19.53
C LEU A 64 -8.71 -15.65 20.33
N ASP A 65 -9.11 -16.91 20.21
CA ASP A 65 -10.25 -17.47 20.94
C ASP A 65 -10.05 -17.44 22.46
N ARG A 66 -8.83 -17.64 22.95
CA ARG A 66 -8.57 -17.60 24.39
C ARG A 66 -8.54 -16.19 24.97
N ASN A 67 -8.11 -15.20 24.19
CA ASN A 67 -7.85 -13.86 24.69
C ASN A 67 -8.96 -12.86 24.31
N HIS A 68 -9.68 -13.11 23.23
CA HIS A 68 -10.63 -12.19 22.60
C HIS A 68 -11.99 -12.84 22.30
N SER A 69 -12.33 -13.92 23.01
CA SER A 69 -13.68 -14.48 23.01
C SER A 69 -14.20 -14.55 24.45
N LYS A 70 -15.51 -14.34 24.62
CA LYS A 70 -16.17 -14.43 25.93
C LYS A 70 -17.58 -14.98 25.74
N GLU A 71 -17.99 -15.88 26.63
CA GLU A 71 -19.38 -16.41 26.64
C GLU A 71 -19.81 -17.06 25.30
N GLY A 72 -18.85 -17.66 24.59
CA GLY A 72 -19.09 -18.29 23.29
C GLY A 72 -19.08 -17.33 22.09
N GLU A 73 -18.97 -16.03 22.33
CA GLU A 73 -18.85 -15.01 21.29
C GLU A 73 -17.39 -14.67 21.00
N ARG A 74 -17.05 -14.54 19.71
CA ARG A 74 -15.76 -14.04 19.23
C ARG A 74 -15.85 -12.53 19.05
N TYR A 75 -14.90 -11.80 19.63
CA TYR A 75 -14.75 -10.35 19.44
C TYR A 75 -13.57 -10.01 18.53
N TRP A 76 -12.96 -11.00 17.88
CA TRP A 76 -11.84 -10.78 16.97
C TRP A 76 -12.26 -10.94 15.51
N HIS A 77 -11.65 -10.19 14.61
CA HIS A 77 -11.85 -10.32 13.16
C HIS A 77 -10.52 -10.16 12.42
N ILE A 78 -10.32 -10.95 11.36
CA ILE A 78 -9.06 -11.02 10.62
C ILE A 78 -9.20 -10.38 9.23
N TRP A 79 -8.38 -9.37 8.96
CA TRP A 79 -8.18 -8.80 7.63
C TRP A 79 -6.93 -9.39 6.97
N ASN A 80 -7.14 -10.14 5.90
CA ASN A 80 -6.07 -10.72 5.07
C ASN A 80 -5.84 -9.84 3.84
N LEU A 81 -4.63 -9.28 3.74
CA LEU A 81 -4.25 -8.34 2.67
C LEU A 81 -3.51 -8.98 1.48
N ARG A 82 -3.46 -10.32 1.39
CA ARG A 82 -2.63 -11.03 0.41
C ARG A 82 -3.33 -11.20 -0.94
N ALA A 83 -2.75 -10.63 -1.99
CA ALA A 83 -3.20 -10.83 -3.38
C ALA A 83 -2.57 -12.05 -4.07
N GLU A 84 -1.46 -12.58 -3.52
CA GLU A 84 -0.80 -13.80 -4.03
C GLU A 84 -1.51 -15.10 -3.60
N GLY A 85 -2.79 -15.00 -3.22
CA GLY A 85 -3.58 -16.05 -2.56
C GLY A 85 -3.58 -15.93 -1.03
N PRO A 86 -4.59 -16.51 -0.35
CA PRO A 86 -4.82 -16.33 1.08
C PRO A 86 -3.69 -16.90 1.93
N GLY A 87 -3.01 -17.94 1.43
CA GLY A 87 -1.88 -18.62 2.07
C GLY A 87 -2.24 -19.67 3.11
N TYR A 88 -3.54 -19.89 3.31
CA TYR A 88 -4.14 -20.92 4.15
C TYR A 88 -5.62 -21.06 3.77
N SER A 89 -6.24 -22.17 4.17
CA SER A 89 -7.67 -22.41 4.01
C SER A 89 -8.44 -21.98 5.26
N VAL A 90 -9.63 -21.40 5.07
CA VAL A 90 -10.57 -21.06 6.15
C VAL A 90 -11.82 -21.91 5.98
N GLY A 91 -12.27 -22.55 7.07
CA GLY A 91 -13.52 -23.31 7.06
C GLY A 91 -14.73 -22.39 6.85
N SER A 92 -15.78 -22.90 6.22
CA SER A 92 -16.99 -22.10 5.91
C SER A 92 -17.63 -21.47 7.15
N GLU A 93 -17.63 -22.18 8.28
CA GLU A 93 -18.19 -21.71 9.55
C GLU A 93 -17.37 -20.56 10.17
N ASP A 94 -16.05 -20.56 9.94
CA ASP A 94 -15.14 -19.55 10.46
C ASP A 94 -15.13 -18.28 9.60
N MET A 95 -15.53 -18.39 8.33
CA MET A 95 -15.44 -17.34 7.30
C MET A 95 -16.02 -15.99 7.74
N ILE A 96 -17.03 -15.99 8.60
CA ILE A 96 -17.66 -14.77 9.14
C ILE A 96 -16.66 -13.85 9.89
N ASN A 97 -15.57 -14.41 10.44
CA ASN A 97 -14.54 -13.65 11.17
C ASN A 97 -13.35 -13.27 10.27
N TRP A 98 -13.48 -13.41 8.94
CA TRP A 98 -12.45 -13.06 7.97
C TRP A 98 -12.97 -12.08 6.92
N THR A 99 -12.10 -11.16 6.54
CA THR A 99 -12.26 -10.30 5.37
C THR A 99 -10.99 -10.38 4.54
N PHE A 100 -11.15 -10.62 3.23
CA PHE A 100 -10.06 -10.66 2.27
C PHE A 100 -10.13 -9.38 1.43
N LEU A 101 -9.16 -8.49 1.61
CA LEU A 101 -9.06 -7.22 0.86
C LEU A 101 -7.65 -7.13 0.28
N GLN A 102 -7.52 -7.47 -1.00
CA GLN A 102 -6.28 -7.97 -1.57
C GLN A 102 -5.60 -6.91 -2.44
N PHE A 103 -4.35 -6.58 -2.10
CA PHE A 103 -3.49 -5.77 -2.98
C PHE A 103 -2.06 -6.32 -3.09
N PRO A 104 -1.38 -6.09 -4.24
CA PRO A 104 -0.12 -6.74 -4.56
C PRO A 104 1.01 -6.44 -3.57
N ASP A 105 1.93 -7.39 -3.41
CA ASP A 105 3.06 -7.23 -2.49
C ASP A 105 3.98 -6.09 -2.94
N HIS A 106 4.54 -5.39 -1.96
CA HIS A 106 5.38 -4.20 -2.15
C HIS A 106 4.71 -3.01 -2.86
N GLN A 107 3.41 -3.05 -3.16
CA GLN A 107 2.66 -1.91 -3.69
C GLN A 107 1.86 -1.22 -2.57
N PRO A 108 1.50 0.06 -2.71
CA PRO A 108 0.44 0.66 -1.89
C PRO A 108 -0.94 0.12 -2.32
N PRO A 109 -1.96 0.06 -1.45
CA PRO A 109 -3.34 -0.15 -1.93
C PRO A 109 -3.79 1.04 -2.80
N SER A 110 -4.83 0.88 -3.63
CA SER A 110 -5.52 2.06 -4.20
C SER A 110 -6.08 2.91 -3.06
N LEU A 111 -6.30 4.21 -3.29
CA LEU A 111 -6.83 5.07 -2.22
C LEU A 111 -8.25 4.67 -1.80
N ASN A 112 -9.07 4.23 -2.75
CA ASN A 112 -10.39 3.71 -2.46
C ASN A 112 -10.30 2.46 -1.56
N MET A 113 -9.44 1.50 -1.92
CA MET A 113 -9.24 0.30 -1.11
C MET A 113 -8.68 0.64 0.28
N LEU A 114 -7.77 1.62 0.39
CA LEU A 114 -7.26 2.09 1.68
C LEU A 114 -8.40 2.63 2.57
N GLU A 115 -9.23 3.52 2.03
CA GLU A 115 -10.39 4.09 2.72
C GLU A 115 -11.40 3.00 3.11
N GLN A 116 -11.69 2.07 2.20
CA GLN A 116 -12.59 0.94 2.42
C GLN A 116 -12.09 0.04 3.57
N ILE A 117 -10.85 -0.41 3.53
CA ILE A 117 -10.26 -1.29 4.55
C ILE A 117 -10.30 -0.59 5.91
N VAL A 118 -9.79 0.65 5.97
CA VAL A 118 -9.64 1.38 7.23
C VAL A 118 -11.00 1.73 7.83
N SER A 119 -11.99 2.08 7.01
CA SER A 119 -13.36 2.34 7.44
C SER A 119 -14.03 1.08 7.98
N GLN A 120 -13.86 -0.08 7.33
CA GLN A 120 -14.40 -1.35 7.82
C GLN A 120 -13.82 -1.72 9.19
N ILE A 121 -12.50 -1.58 9.35
CA ILE A 121 -11.82 -1.83 10.63
C ILE A 121 -12.35 -0.88 11.72
N TYR A 122 -12.46 0.42 11.41
CA TYR A 122 -12.99 1.40 12.35
C TYR A 122 -14.41 1.05 12.77
N GLN A 123 -15.32 0.81 11.82
CA GLN A 123 -16.69 0.43 12.12
C GLN A 123 -16.78 -0.83 12.96
N PHE A 124 -15.99 -1.87 12.64
CA PHE A 124 -15.94 -3.09 13.44
C PHE A 124 -15.52 -2.80 14.89
N LEU A 125 -14.47 -2.01 15.10
CA LEU A 125 -13.97 -1.66 16.43
C LEU A 125 -14.91 -0.73 17.22
N GLN A 126 -15.76 0.05 16.54
CA GLN A 126 -16.79 0.88 17.20
C GLN A 126 -18.03 0.09 17.64
N ARG A 127 -18.34 -1.05 16.99
CA ARG A 127 -19.55 -1.83 17.33
C ARG A 127 -19.54 -2.42 18.73
N ASN A 128 -18.36 -2.77 19.26
CA ASN A 128 -18.24 -3.32 20.60
C ASN A 128 -16.85 -2.97 21.18
N PRO A 129 -16.74 -2.47 22.42
CA PRO A 129 -15.45 -2.13 23.03
C PRO A 129 -14.52 -3.33 23.22
N LYS A 130 -15.04 -4.56 23.23
CA LYS A 130 -14.24 -5.80 23.27
C LYS A 130 -13.63 -6.17 21.92
N ASN A 131 -14.07 -5.54 20.82
CA ASN A 131 -13.64 -5.93 19.49
C ASN A 131 -12.15 -5.68 19.28
N VAL A 132 -11.49 -6.62 18.60
CA VAL A 132 -10.07 -6.60 18.27
C VAL A 132 -9.87 -6.94 16.81
N ALA A 133 -9.20 -6.06 16.06
CA ALA A 133 -8.90 -6.26 14.66
C ALA A 133 -7.49 -6.84 14.51
N LEU A 134 -7.36 -7.97 13.81
CA LEU A 134 -6.07 -8.50 13.38
C LEU A 134 -5.88 -8.26 11.90
N ILE A 135 -4.77 -7.62 11.54
CA ILE A 135 -4.41 -7.33 10.16
C ILE A 135 -3.12 -8.07 9.83
N HIS A 136 -3.11 -8.78 8.71
CA HIS A 136 -1.88 -9.43 8.23
C HIS A 136 -1.73 -9.35 6.71
N CYS A 137 -0.50 -9.53 6.27
CA CYS A 137 -0.16 -9.77 4.87
C CYS A 137 0.73 -11.03 4.81
N LYS A 138 1.77 -11.04 3.98
CA LYS A 138 2.78 -12.10 3.98
C LYS A 138 3.71 -12.01 5.19
N GLU A 139 4.33 -10.85 5.40
CA GLU A 139 5.36 -10.65 6.44
C GLU A 139 4.88 -9.84 7.66
N GLY A 140 3.74 -9.15 7.53
CA GLY A 140 3.23 -8.26 8.58
C GLY A 140 4.05 -6.98 8.75
N LYS A 141 4.58 -6.44 7.63
CA LYS A 141 5.40 -5.21 7.59
C LYS A 141 4.78 -4.13 6.70
N GLY A 142 5.13 -4.05 5.42
CA GLY A 142 4.71 -2.95 4.53
C GLY A 142 3.20 -2.80 4.38
N ARG A 143 2.51 -3.80 3.81
CA ARG A 143 1.04 -3.78 3.61
C ARG A 143 0.28 -3.62 4.94
N THR A 144 0.55 -4.49 5.91
CA THR A 144 -0.05 -4.43 7.26
C THR A 144 0.22 -3.09 7.94
N GLY A 145 1.45 -2.61 7.90
CA GLY A 145 1.86 -1.35 8.50
C GLY A 145 1.21 -0.15 7.84
N THR A 146 1.01 -0.18 6.53
CA THR A 146 0.26 0.86 5.80
C THR A 146 -1.17 0.94 6.35
N ILE A 147 -1.88 -0.19 6.44
CA ILE A 147 -3.26 -0.21 6.97
C ILE A 147 -3.31 0.17 8.45
N CYS A 148 -2.42 -0.37 9.30
CA CYS A 148 -2.37 -0.01 10.71
C CYS A 148 -2.08 1.49 10.91
N THR A 149 -1.15 2.05 10.14
CA THR A 149 -0.80 3.48 10.21
C THR A 149 -1.98 4.35 9.79
N ALA A 150 -2.61 4.04 8.66
CA ALA A 150 -3.79 4.76 8.17
C ALA A 150 -4.98 4.68 9.16
N TYR A 151 -5.18 3.52 9.79
CA TYR A 151 -6.17 3.35 10.86
C TYR A 151 -5.90 4.24 12.07
N LEU A 152 -4.65 4.28 12.57
CA LEU A 152 -4.29 5.13 13.71
C LEU A 152 -4.55 6.62 13.40
N MET A 153 -4.30 7.05 12.16
CA MET A 153 -4.60 8.41 11.71
C MET A 153 -6.11 8.68 11.71
N LEU A 154 -6.93 7.74 11.22
CA LEU A 154 -8.39 7.85 11.26
C LEU A 154 -8.91 7.88 12.70
N GLU A 155 -8.44 6.97 13.56
CA GLU A 155 -8.85 6.91 14.97
C GLU A 155 -8.53 8.23 15.69
N ALA A 156 -7.34 8.79 15.47
CA ALA A 156 -6.97 10.10 16.00
C ALA A 156 -7.89 11.22 15.48
N LYS A 157 -8.19 11.23 14.17
CA LYS A 157 -9.12 12.18 13.56
C LYS A 157 -10.51 12.13 14.20
N MET A 158 -11.04 10.93 14.39
CA MET A 158 -12.35 10.71 15.02
C MET A 158 -12.36 11.12 16.50
N ALA A 159 -11.21 11.09 17.16
CA ALA A 159 -11.01 11.62 18.51
C ALA A 159 -10.73 13.14 18.55
N GLY A 160 -10.90 13.87 17.45
CA GLY A 160 -10.68 15.32 17.36
C GLY A 160 -9.20 15.73 17.34
N LYS A 161 -8.28 14.78 17.07
CA LYS A 161 -6.83 15.03 16.97
C LYS A 161 -6.38 14.92 15.52
N THR A 162 -5.20 15.41 15.21
CA THR A 162 -4.56 15.17 13.90
C THR A 162 -3.14 14.72 14.18
N ILE A 163 -2.75 13.61 13.56
CA ILE A 163 -1.39 13.07 13.63
C ILE A 163 -0.87 12.87 12.22
N SER A 164 0.41 13.10 12.03
CA SER A 164 1.08 12.89 10.75
C SER A 164 1.22 11.39 10.43
N ALA A 165 1.39 11.07 9.14
CA ALA A 165 1.72 9.72 8.69
C ALA A 165 3.00 9.20 9.35
N HIS A 166 3.98 10.08 9.57
CA HIS A 166 5.23 9.76 10.27
C HIS A 166 4.98 9.35 11.74
N GLU A 167 4.24 10.14 12.51
CA GLU A 167 3.95 9.83 13.92
C GLU A 167 3.18 8.52 14.07
N ALA A 168 2.15 8.30 13.25
CA ALA A 168 1.39 7.05 13.24
C ALA A 168 2.27 5.86 12.82
N GLY A 169 3.15 6.05 11.82
CA GLY A 169 4.09 5.04 11.34
C GLY A 169 5.14 4.66 12.38
N GLU A 170 5.56 5.61 13.23
CA GLU A 170 6.46 5.36 14.34
C GLU A 170 5.79 4.54 15.46
N VAL A 171 4.49 4.74 15.72
CA VAL A 171 3.71 3.87 16.62
C VAL A 171 3.70 2.43 16.10
N PHE A 172 3.44 2.24 14.81
CA PHE A 172 3.50 0.90 14.21
C PHE A 172 4.90 0.31 14.31
N THR A 173 5.93 1.08 13.93
CA THR A 173 7.33 0.63 13.94
C THR A 173 7.78 0.22 15.33
N ARG A 174 7.52 1.03 16.36
CA ARG A 174 7.94 0.74 17.73
C ARG A 174 7.34 -0.54 18.30
N ASN A 175 6.10 -0.85 17.92
CA ASN A 175 5.39 -2.03 18.42
C ASN A 175 5.62 -3.28 17.55
N ARG A 176 5.92 -3.11 16.25
CA ARG A 176 6.08 -4.24 15.31
C ARG A 176 7.53 -4.62 15.06
N MET A 177 8.46 -3.68 15.09
CA MET A 177 9.85 -3.85 14.67
C MET A 177 10.79 -3.91 15.87
N ARG A 178 11.84 -4.74 15.79
CA ARG A 178 12.90 -4.70 16.80
C ARG A 178 13.70 -3.40 16.66
N ALA A 179 14.17 -2.85 17.78
CA ALA A 179 15.02 -1.67 17.77
C ALA A 179 16.23 -1.88 16.85
N GLY A 180 16.52 -0.90 15.98
CA GLY A 180 17.63 -0.95 15.02
C GLY A 180 17.34 -1.64 13.68
N PHE A 181 16.16 -2.26 13.49
CA PHE A 181 15.79 -2.94 12.23
C PHE A 181 15.04 -2.05 11.21
N GLY A 182 15.07 -0.74 11.41
CA GLY A 182 14.44 0.25 10.54
C GLY A 182 12.91 0.33 10.68
N ARG A 183 12.30 1.13 9.81
CA ARG A 183 10.86 1.42 9.81
C ARG A 183 10.03 0.18 9.43
N GLY A 184 8.84 0.07 10.02
CA GLY A 184 7.88 -0.99 9.69
C GLY A 184 7.27 -0.81 8.29
N VAL A 185 7.06 0.45 7.89
CA VAL A 185 6.70 0.87 6.53
C VAL A 185 7.89 1.63 5.95
N SER A 186 8.52 1.07 4.93
CA SER A 186 9.73 1.64 4.32
C SER A 186 9.61 1.89 2.81
N THR A 187 8.63 1.25 2.15
CA THR A 187 8.32 1.48 0.74
C THR A 187 7.80 2.90 0.55
N LEU A 188 8.41 3.65 -0.36
CA LEU A 188 8.18 5.08 -0.54
C LEU A 188 6.78 5.37 -1.08
N CYS A 189 6.27 4.54 -1.98
CA CYS A 189 4.89 4.60 -2.47
C CYS A 189 3.88 4.35 -1.34
N GLN A 190 4.16 3.42 -0.42
CA GLN A 190 3.28 3.20 0.74
C GLN A 190 3.27 4.43 1.66
N ILE A 191 4.41 5.06 1.87
CA ILE A 191 4.52 6.31 2.64
C ILE A 191 3.75 7.45 1.93
N ARG A 192 3.94 7.61 0.62
CA ARG A 192 3.22 8.62 -0.18
C ARG A 192 1.71 8.45 -0.08
N TYR A 193 1.21 7.22 -0.08
CA TYR A 193 -0.22 6.94 0.07
C TYR A 193 -0.73 7.20 1.49
N LEU A 194 0.11 7.07 2.50
CA LEU A 194 -0.22 7.55 3.86
C LEU A 194 -0.27 9.07 3.92
N ASP A 195 0.59 9.78 3.20
CA ASP A 195 0.52 11.24 3.10
C ASP A 195 -0.74 11.69 2.33
N TYR A 196 -1.10 10.98 1.25
CA TYR A 196 -2.39 11.15 0.58
C TYR A 196 -3.57 10.93 1.51
N TRP A 197 -3.54 9.86 2.30
CA TRP A 197 -4.58 9.60 3.30
C TRP A 197 -4.66 10.71 4.34
N SER A 198 -3.51 11.23 4.80
CA SER A 198 -3.46 12.39 5.70
C SER A 198 -4.18 13.60 5.11
N ARG A 199 -4.00 13.86 3.80
CA ARG A 199 -4.70 14.94 3.09
C ARG A 199 -6.20 14.67 3.00
N VAL A 200 -6.61 13.45 2.64
CA VAL A 200 -8.03 13.06 2.57
C VAL A 200 -8.74 13.27 3.92
N LEU A 201 -8.12 12.90 5.04
CA LEU A 201 -8.66 13.13 6.39
C LEU A 201 -8.77 14.61 6.80
N GLN A 202 -8.09 15.50 6.09
CA GLN A 202 -8.01 16.93 6.37
C GLN A 202 -8.76 17.80 5.36
N MET A 203 -9.36 17.19 4.32
CA MET A 203 -10.16 17.89 3.34
C MET A 203 -11.32 18.64 4.02
N ASN A 204 -11.53 19.90 3.60
CA ASN A 204 -12.77 20.61 3.91
C ASN A 204 -13.95 20.04 3.09
N GLU A 205 -15.17 20.52 3.35
CA GLU A 205 -16.38 20.01 2.69
C GLU A 205 -16.31 20.11 1.16
N THR A 206 -15.79 21.21 0.62
CA THR A 206 -15.66 21.43 -0.83
C THR A 206 -14.61 20.49 -1.43
N GLU A 207 -13.45 20.36 -0.79
CA GLU A 207 -12.39 19.43 -1.24
C GLU A 207 -12.87 17.97 -1.21
N ARG A 208 -13.62 17.59 -0.18
CA ARG A 208 -14.18 16.24 -0.06
C ARG A 208 -15.22 15.99 -1.15
N ALA A 209 -16.13 16.93 -1.40
CA ALA A 209 -17.11 16.80 -2.48
C ALA A 209 -16.44 16.64 -3.85
N ASN A 210 -15.38 17.40 -4.11
CA ASN A 210 -14.60 17.29 -5.35
C ASN A 210 -13.86 15.94 -5.45
N PHE A 211 -13.29 15.47 -4.34
CA PHE A 211 -12.66 14.16 -4.28
C PHE A 211 -13.67 13.04 -4.52
N ASP A 212 -14.85 13.11 -3.91
CA ASP A 212 -15.93 12.12 -4.08
C ASP A 212 -16.45 12.09 -5.50
N LEU A 213 -16.68 13.25 -6.10
CA LEU A 213 -17.04 13.36 -7.51
C LEU A 213 -15.96 12.77 -8.41
N PHE A 214 -14.68 13.02 -8.10
CA PHE A 214 -13.59 12.40 -8.83
C PHE A 214 -13.55 10.89 -8.61
N GLN A 215 -13.96 10.34 -7.47
CA GLN A 215 -14.00 8.89 -7.25
C GLN A 215 -15.20 8.24 -7.97
N ASP A 216 -16.34 8.92 -8.07
CA ASP A 216 -17.54 8.40 -8.73
C ASP A 216 -17.49 8.55 -10.25
N THR A 217 -17.03 7.48 -10.91
CA THR A 217 -16.94 7.39 -12.37
C THR A 217 -18.26 7.56 -13.12
N LYS A 218 -19.41 7.38 -12.45
CA LYS A 218 -20.75 7.55 -13.06
C LYS A 218 -21.24 8.99 -13.00
N GLN A 219 -20.75 9.78 -12.06
CA GLN A 219 -21.14 11.18 -11.86
C GLN A 219 -20.11 12.17 -12.41
N MET A 220 -18.90 11.72 -12.72
CA MET A 220 -17.85 12.55 -13.29
C MET A 220 -18.25 13.02 -14.71
N GLU A 221 -18.51 14.31 -14.88
CA GLU A 221 -18.66 14.98 -16.19
C GLU A 221 -17.30 15.17 -16.90
N CYS A 222 -16.28 14.39 -16.54
CA CYS A 222 -14.98 14.45 -17.19
C CYS A 222 -15.10 13.88 -18.61
N ASP A 223 -14.80 14.69 -19.61
CA ASP A 223 -14.68 14.19 -20.98
C ASP A 223 -13.40 13.35 -21.09
N SER A 224 -13.56 12.04 -20.89
CA SER A 224 -12.48 11.04 -21.03
C SER A 224 -11.83 11.00 -22.41
N HIS A 225 -12.43 11.63 -23.43
CA HIS A 225 -11.82 11.75 -24.76
C HIS A 225 -10.84 12.93 -24.85
N SER A 226 -10.96 13.92 -23.96
CA SER A 226 -10.09 15.11 -23.94
C SER A 226 -9.13 15.19 -22.75
N SER A 227 -9.37 14.44 -21.68
CA SER A 227 -8.39 14.27 -20.59
C SER A 227 -7.30 13.28 -20.98
N LYS A 228 -6.03 13.71 -20.97
CA LYS A 228 -4.91 12.92 -21.47
C LYS A 228 -3.67 13.01 -20.57
N ILE A 229 -2.95 11.90 -20.45
CA ILE A 229 -1.53 11.91 -20.11
C ILE A 229 -0.78 12.38 -21.35
N THR A 230 -0.20 13.56 -21.27
CA THR A 230 0.36 14.27 -22.43
C THR A 230 1.80 13.85 -22.69
N LYS A 231 2.67 13.90 -21.68
CA LYS A 231 4.10 13.59 -21.85
C LYS A 231 4.81 13.13 -20.57
N LEU A 232 5.97 12.49 -20.78
CA LEU A 232 7.00 12.29 -19.75
C LEU A 232 8.21 13.16 -20.08
N LEU A 233 8.76 13.82 -19.06
CA LEU A 233 10.01 14.56 -19.15
C LEU A 233 11.05 13.88 -18.26
N ILE A 234 12.08 13.30 -18.83
CA ILE A 234 13.18 12.67 -18.11
C ILE A 234 14.37 13.62 -18.09
N VAL A 235 14.74 14.11 -16.92
CA VAL A 235 15.83 15.07 -16.72
C VAL A 235 17.10 14.32 -16.32
N GLY A 236 18.21 14.62 -16.99
CA GLY A 236 19.51 14.00 -16.77
C GLY A 236 19.57 12.50 -17.09
N PRO A 237 19.04 12.02 -18.23
CA PRO A 237 19.03 10.59 -18.52
C PRO A 237 20.46 10.04 -18.67
N SER A 238 20.75 8.94 -17.96
CA SER A 238 21.98 8.17 -18.16
C SER A 238 21.87 7.30 -19.42
N PRO A 239 23.00 6.90 -20.04
CA PRO A 239 22.99 5.97 -21.16
C PRO A 239 22.34 4.61 -20.84
N LEU A 240 22.30 4.21 -19.57
CA LEU A 240 21.69 2.94 -19.14
C LEU A 240 20.17 2.92 -19.32
N LEU A 241 19.53 4.08 -19.41
CA LEU A 241 18.08 4.18 -19.62
C LEU A 241 17.65 3.48 -20.93
N ALA A 242 18.51 3.46 -21.96
CA ALA A 242 18.22 2.80 -23.24
C ALA A 242 17.99 1.29 -23.13
N LEU A 243 18.44 0.69 -22.02
CA LEU A 243 18.28 -0.74 -21.72
C LEU A 243 17.05 -1.03 -20.84
N HIS A 244 16.25 -0.01 -20.51
CA HIS A 244 15.07 -0.12 -19.68
C HIS A 244 13.80 0.11 -20.48
N ARG A 245 12.76 -0.66 -20.17
CA ARG A 245 11.41 -0.45 -20.68
C ARG A 245 10.68 0.51 -19.74
N ILE A 246 10.12 1.56 -20.30
CA ILE A 246 9.24 2.47 -19.57
C ILE A 246 7.81 1.98 -19.72
N LYS A 247 7.12 1.79 -18.58
CA LYS A 247 5.72 1.36 -18.52
C LYS A 247 4.91 2.32 -17.68
N LEU A 248 3.67 2.53 -18.11
CA LEU A 248 2.62 3.10 -17.29
C LEU A 248 1.59 2.00 -17.00
N SER A 249 1.22 1.87 -15.73
CA SER A 249 0.21 0.91 -15.27
C SER A 249 -0.78 1.59 -14.34
N THR A 250 -1.96 1.01 -14.13
CA THR A 250 -3.00 1.47 -13.19
C THR A 250 -3.52 0.30 -12.38
N TYR A 251 -4.27 0.59 -11.31
CA TYR A 251 -5.13 -0.41 -10.69
C TYR A 251 -6.38 -0.66 -11.54
N LEU A 252 -6.77 -1.93 -11.66
CA LEU A 252 -8.09 -2.36 -12.10
C LEU A 252 -8.73 -3.19 -10.99
N GLU A 253 -10.00 -2.92 -10.70
CA GLU A 253 -10.81 -3.81 -9.88
C GLU A 253 -11.04 -5.12 -10.62
N ARG A 254 -10.95 -6.24 -9.90
CA ARG A 254 -11.21 -7.55 -10.48
C ARG A 254 -12.71 -7.73 -10.72
N LEU A 255 -13.07 -8.12 -11.94
CA LEU A 255 -14.45 -8.46 -12.28
C LEU A 255 -14.97 -9.66 -11.47
N ASP A 256 -14.08 -10.55 -11.04
CA ASP A 256 -14.41 -11.77 -10.29
C ASP A 256 -14.30 -11.61 -8.76
N ASP A 257 -13.65 -10.54 -8.26
CA ASP A 257 -13.57 -10.23 -6.84
C ASP A 257 -13.47 -8.71 -6.60
N PRO A 258 -14.57 -8.02 -6.25
CA PRO A 258 -14.56 -6.58 -6.02
C PRO A 258 -13.70 -6.16 -4.81
N ASN A 259 -13.21 -7.11 -4.00
CA ASN A 259 -12.31 -6.84 -2.88
C ASN A 259 -10.83 -6.99 -3.25
N ALA A 260 -10.52 -7.17 -4.54
CA ALA A 260 -9.18 -7.37 -5.03
C ALA A 260 -8.87 -6.45 -6.22
N VAL A 261 -7.65 -5.92 -6.24
CA VAL A 261 -7.14 -5.09 -7.35
C VAL A 261 -5.94 -5.74 -8.02
N GLU A 262 -5.87 -5.61 -9.34
CA GLU A 262 -4.73 -6.03 -10.16
C GLU A 262 -4.06 -4.83 -10.80
N ILE A 263 -2.84 -5.03 -11.29
CA ILE A 263 -2.10 -4.01 -12.04
C ILE A 263 -2.25 -4.31 -13.52
N ALA A 264 -2.76 -3.33 -14.27
CA ALA A 264 -2.86 -3.42 -15.71
C ALA A 264 -1.96 -2.39 -16.39
N ASP A 265 -1.27 -2.81 -17.44
CA ASP A 265 -0.43 -1.93 -18.24
C ASP A 265 -1.30 -1.04 -19.15
N VAL A 266 -1.17 0.27 -18.98
CA VAL A 266 -1.79 1.31 -19.82
C VAL A 266 -0.97 1.51 -21.10
N ARG A 267 0.35 1.27 -21.02
CA ARG A 267 1.24 1.31 -22.18
C ARG A 267 2.44 0.37 -22.01
N THR A 268 2.64 -0.49 -23.02
CA THR A 268 3.80 -1.36 -23.15
C THR A 268 4.83 -0.74 -24.09
N THR A 269 6.00 -0.38 -23.53
CA THR A 269 7.20 0.09 -24.23
C THR A 269 7.06 1.44 -24.91
N ILE A 270 7.52 2.48 -24.23
CA ILE A 270 7.73 3.77 -24.87
C ILE A 270 9.08 3.75 -25.59
N SER A 271 9.06 3.73 -26.92
CA SER A 271 10.25 3.97 -27.75
C SER A 271 10.83 5.34 -27.42
N HIS A 272 12.07 5.38 -26.95
CA HIS A 272 12.77 6.62 -26.65
C HIS A 272 14.15 6.57 -27.32
N THR A 273 14.49 7.64 -28.01
CA THR A 273 15.85 7.85 -28.52
C THR A 273 16.53 8.80 -27.55
N ILE A 274 17.55 8.32 -26.84
CA ILE A 274 18.34 9.18 -25.96
C ILE A 274 19.17 10.10 -26.86
N SER A 275 18.74 11.36 -26.99
CA SER A 275 19.55 12.41 -27.58
C SER A 275 20.60 12.87 -26.57
N VAL A 276 21.69 13.52 -27.01
CA VAL A 276 22.75 14.07 -26.15
C VAL A 276 22.25 15.25 -25.28
N SER A 277 20.95 15.55 -25.30
CA SER A 277 20.32 16.59 -24.49
C SER A 277 20.26 16.20 -23.02
N SER A 278 20.31 17.22 -22.15
CA SER A 278 20.11 17.09 -20.69
C SER A 278 18.68 16.67 -20.32
N VAL A 279 17.76 16.59 -21.29
CA VAL A 279 16.35 16.28 -21.10
C VAL A 279 15.84 15.40 -22.24
N CYS A 280 15.16 14.30 -21.92
CA CYS A 280 14.46 13.43 -22.87
C CYS A 280 12.95 13.62 -22.70
N GLU A 281 12.30 14.17 -23.72
CA GLU A 281 10.84 14.30 -23.76
C GLU A 281 10.22 13.12 -24.52
N ILE A 282 9.13 12.59 -23.98
CA ILE A 282 8.40 11.46 -24.50
C ILE A 282 6.93 11.83 -24.60
N CYS A 283 6.41 11.95 -25.83
CA CYS A 283 4.99 12.19 -26.05
C CYS A 283 4.18 10.91 -25.80
N LEU A 284 3.13 11.06 -24.97
CA LEU A 284 2.25 9.96 -24.60
C LEU A 284 0.91 10.01 -25.33
N ASP A 285 0.25 11.18 -25.29
CA ASP A 285 -1.09 11.43 -25.83
C ASP A 285 -2.10 10.30 -25.56
N ARG A 286 -2.18 9.88 -24.29
CA ARG A 286 -3.07 8.79 -23.86
C ARG A 286 -4.25 9.33 -23.09
N ASN A 287 -5.45 8.98 -23.52
CA ASN A 287 -6.67 9.27 -22.77
C ASN A 287 -6.56 8.71 -21.35
N ILE A 288 -7.08 9.46 -20.39
CA ILE A 288 -7.26 9.01 -19.00
C ILE A 288 -8.67 8.43 -18.91
N PRO A 289 -8.82 7.10 -18.82
CA PRO A 289 -10.10 6.48 -18.55
C PRO A 289 -10.73 7.02 -17.27
N LEU A 290 -12.06 7.07 -17.20
CA LEU A 290 -12.76 7.60 -16.04
C LEU A 290 -12.41 6.82 -14.76
N ASP A 291 -12.15 5.53 -14.84
CA ASP A 291 -11.79 4.65 -13.73
C ASP A 291 -10.30 4.73 -13.32
N MET A 292 -9.46 5.42 -14.10
CA MET A 292 -8.04 5.57 -13.79
C MET A 292 -7.81 6.69 -12.77
N LYS A 293 -7.62 6.31 -11.50
CA LYS A 293 -7.37 7.25 -10.39
C LYS A 293 -5.90 7.32 -10.00
N GLU A 294 -5.19 6.21 -10.16
CA GLU A 294 -3.78 6.08 -9.81
C GLU A 294 -2.93 5.61 -10.99
N LEU A 295 -1.69 6.09 -11.03
CA LEU A 295 -0.72 5.70 -12.06
C LEU A 295 0.54 5.16 -11.41
N LYS A 296 1.05 4.10 -12.01
CA LYS A 296 2.36 3.52 -11.77
C LYS A 296 3.27 3.83 -12.94
N LEU A 297 4.34 4.57 -12.70
CA LEU A 297 5.43 4.70 -13.66
C LEU A 297 6.54 3.72 -13.29
N SER A 298 6.94 2.86 -14.24
CA SER A 298 7.98 1.86 -14.03
C SER A 298 9.08 1.93 -15.09
N PHE A 299 10.32 1.73 -14.66
CA PHE A 299 11.51 1.54 -15.48
C PHE A 299 12.04 0.14 -15.21
N GLU A 300 11.84 -0.78 -16.15
CA GLU A 300 12.16 -2.19 -15.98
C GLU A 300 13.31 -2.59 -16.91
N GLY A 301 14.43 -3.02 -16.34
CA GLY A 301 15.59 -3.45 -17.13
C GLY A 301 16.53 -4.35 -16.34
N PRO A 302 17.65 -4.76 -16.96
CA PRO A 302 18.57 -5.72 -16.36
C PRO A 302 19.31 -5.19 -15.13
N TYR A 303 19.40 -3.86 -14.97
CA TYR A 303 20.15 -3.22 -13.88
C TYR A 303 19.25 -2.64 -12.78
N SER A 304 18.00 -2.32 -13.11
CA SER A 304 17.05 -1.78 -12.14
C SER A 304 15.62 -2.13 -12.50
N LEU A 305 14.80 -2.31 -11.46
CA LEU A 305 13.35 -2.24 -11.52
C LEU A 305 12.96 -1.10 -10.60
N ALA A 306 12.81 0.08 -11.16
CA ALA A 306 12.40 1.27 -10.44
C ALA A 306 10.92 1.53 -10.73
N TYR A 307 10.11 1.79 -9.71
CA TYR A 307 8.73 2.22 -9.92
C TYR A 307 8.26 3.25 -8.91
N THR A 308 7.23 3.99 -9.28
CA THR A 308 6.55 4.92 -8.39
C THR A 308 5.05 4.94 -8.67
N TRP A 309 4.26 5.06 -7.62
CA TRP A 309 2.81 5.24 -7.67
C TRP A 309 2.41 6.64 -7.23
N PHE A 310 1.43 7.22 -7.91
CA PHE A 310 0.85 8.50 -7.52
C PHE A 310 -0.63 8.55 -7.89
N ASN A 311 -1.40 9.37 -7.16
CA ASN A 311 -2.82 9.58 -7.44
C ASN A 311 -3.00 10.86 -8.27
N ILE A 312 -3.71 10.75 -9.40
CA ILE A 312 -3.84 11.82 -10.39
C ILE A 312 -4.55 13.04 -9.78
N PHE A 313 -5.61 12.81 -8.99
CA PHE A 313 -6.32 13.91 -8.34
C PHE A 313 -5.45 14.59 -7.30
N LEU A 314 -4.86 13.84 -6.36
CA LEU A 314 -4.11 14.45 -5.27
C LEU A 314 -2.82 15.15 -5.72
N GLU A 315 -2.19 14.71 -6.81
CA GLU A 315 -1.04 15.42 -7.37
C GLU A 315 -1.42 16.61 -8.25
N GLY A 316 -2.61 16.58 -8.87
CA GLY A 316 -3.16 17.67 -9.66
C GLY A 316 -4.28 18.42 -8.94
N CYS A 317 -5.52 18.07 -9.28
CA CYS A 317 -6.76 18.73 -8.87
C CYS A 317 -6.93 18.99 -7.37
N GLY A 318 -6.47 18.12 -6.48
CA GLY A 318 -6.62 18.28 -5.03
C GLY A 318 -5.86 19.47 -4.42
N LYS A 319 -5.44 20.45 -5.22
CA LYS A 319 -4.79 21.72 -4.84
C LYS A 319 -5.52 22.96 -5.39
N SER A 320 -6.57 22.80 -6.21
CA SER A 320 -7.30 23.90 -6.88
C SER A 320 -8.79 23.83 -6.57
N ASN A 321 -9.43 24.99 -6.37
CA ASN A 321 -10.89 25.09 -6.32
C ASN A 321 -11.44 24.93 -7.74
N PHE A 322 -12.16 23.84 -8.04
CA PHE A 322 -12.87 23.70 -9.30
C PHE A 322 -14.30 24.21 -9.15
N GLU A 323 -14.70 25.11 -10.05
CA GLU A 323 -16.10 25.41 -10.28
C GLU A 323 -16.64 24.42 -11.31
N LYS A 324 -17.80 23.83 -11.01
CA LYS A 324 -18.43 22.81 -11.84
C LYS A 324 -18.81 23.39 -13.21
N GLY A 325 -18.47 22.69 -14.30
CA GLY A 325 -18.94 23.00 -15.66
C GLY A 325 -18.17 24.12 -16.38
N SER A 326 -16.98 24.52 -15.91
CA SER A 326 -16.16 25.51 -16.62
C SER A 326 -15.65 25.01 -17.98
N ASN A 327 -15.66 23.69 -18.24
CA ASN A 327 -15.23 23.10 -19.50
C ASN A 327 -13.76 23.44 -19.84
N GLU A 328 -13.01 23.88 -18.83
CA GLU A 328 -11.62 24.32 -18.91
C GLU A 328 -10.69 23.10 -18.84
N SER A 329 -9.64 23.13 -19.67
CA SER A 329 -8.57 22.13 -19.60
C SER A 329 -7.49 22.64 -18.66
N HIS A 330 -7.22 21.90 -17.60
CA HIS A 330 -6.17 22.22 -16.64
C HIS A 330 -4.97 21.28 -16.81
N ASP A 331 -3.78 21.85 -16.94
CA ASP A 331 -2.53 21.11 -17.03
C ASP A 331 -1.92 20.88 -15.64
N PHE A 332 -1.52 19.63 -15.40
CA PHE A 332 -0.93 19.19 -14.15
C PHE A 332 0.38 18.46 -14.40
N LYS A 333 1.24 18.45 -13.38
CA LYS A 333 2.49 17.71 -13.39
C LYS A 333 2.79 17.07 -12.05
N PHE A 334 3.35 15.87 -12.11
CA PHE A 334 3.95 15.17 -10.99
C PHE A 334 5.44 15.00 -11.25
N SER A 335 6.28 15.57 -10.39
CA SER A 335 7.74 15.54 -10.52
C SER A 335 8.34 14.75 -9.37
N ILE A 336 9.23 13.80 -9.68
CA ILE A 336 9.81 12.90 -8.69
C ILE A 336 11.29 12.60 -8.99
N PRO A 337 12.21 12.75 -8.01
CA PRO A 337 13.61 12.41 -8.19
C PRO A 337 13.84 10.90 -8.20
N TRP A 338 14.96 10.44 -8.78
CA TRP A 338 15.32 9.02 -8.82
C TRP A 338 15.41 8.37 -7.43
N THR A 339 15.83 9.13 -6.42
CA THR A 339 15.95 8.66 -5.03
C THR A 339 14.61 8.25 -4.41
N ASP A 340 13.49 8.69 -5.00
CA ASP A 340 12.15 8.52 -4.46
C ASP A 340 11.38 7.39 -5.17
N PHE A 341 12.06 6.62 -6.01
CA PHE A 341 11.55 5.40 -6.63
C PHE A 341 11.72 4.20 -5.71
N ASP A 342 10.72 3.32 -5.70
CA ASP A 342 10.81 2.00 -5.09
C ASP A 342 11.40 0.96 -6.04
N GLY A 343 11.73 -0.20 -5.49
CA GLY A 343 12.23 -1.36 -6.21
C GLY A 343 13.75 -1.53 -6.06
N PHE A 344 14.40 -2.24 -6.99
CA PHE A 344 15.85 -2.40 -6.96
C PHE A 344 16.50 -1.36 -7.88
N LEU A 345 17.24 -0.42 -7.30
CA LEU A 345 17.85 0.71 -8.03
C LEU A 345 19.31 0.42 -8.43
N GLY A 346 19.63 -0.85 -8.70
CA GLY A 346 20.97 -1.34 -9.01
C GLY A 346 21.11 -2.85 -8.78
N VAL A 347 22.27 -3.40 -9.14
CA VAL A 347 22.60 -4.82 -8.87
C VAL A 347 22.76 -5.03 -7.37
N GLN A 348 22.19 -6.12 -6.85
CA GLN A 348 22.25 -6.46 -5.43
C GLN A 348 23.73 -6.57 -4.96
N GLY A 349 24.13 -5.69 -4.03
CA GLY A 349 25.52 -5.61 -3.54
C GLY A 349 26.45 -4.68 -4.32
N GLY A 350 25.97 -4.01 -5.38
CA GLY A 350 26.71 -3.00 -6.15
C GLY A 350 26.27 -1.56 -5.88
N THR A 351 26.94 -0.59 -6.50
CA THR A 351 26.56 0.83 -6.46
C THR A 351 25.23 1.04 -7.19
N PRO A 352 24.28 1.82 -6.62
CA PRO A 352 23.06 2.19 -7.31
C PRO A 352 23.37 2.77 -8.69
N LYS A 353 22.63 2.33 -9.71
CA LYS A 353 22.79 2.83 -11.09
C LYS A 353 21.66 3.80 -11.37
N GLN A 354 21.92 5.07 -11.07
CA GLN A 354 20.98 6.16 -11.33
C GLN A 354 20.66 6.24 -12.82
N LEU A 355 19.38 6.08 -13.18
CA LEU A 355 18.95 6.16 -14.57
C LEU A 355 18.72 7.58 -15.05
N PHE A 356 18.33 8.48 -14.14
CA PHE A 356 18.01 9.89 -14.40
C PHE A 356 18.09 10.70 -13.11
N ASP A 357 18.05 12.03 -13.18
CA ASP A 357 17.96 12.91 -12.01
C ASP A 357 16.54 12.94 -11.45
N ARG A 358 15.58 13.23 -12.32
CA ARG A 358 14.15 13.21 -12.02
C ARG A 358 13.32 12.90 -13.25
N VAL A 359 12.08 12.50 -13.04
CA VAL A 359 11.06 12.39 -14.08
C VAL A 359 9.83 13.21 -13.73
N GLU A 360 9.23 13.81 -14.75
CA GLU A 360 7.99 14.53 -14.65
C GLU A 360 6.93 13.85 -15.52
N VAL A 361 5.76 13.55 -14.93
CA VAL A 361 4.58 13.07 -15.64
C VAL A 361 3.63 14.25 -15.81
N HIS A 362 3.23 14.54 -17.04
CA HIS A 362 2.33 15.65 -17.36
C HIS A 362 1.00 15.09 -17.88
N TRP A 363 -0.09 15.71 -17.47
CA TRP A 363 -1.43 15.37 -17.95
C TRP A 363 -2.35 16.60 -17.94
N ASN A 364 -3.39 16.56 -18.76
CA ASN A 364 -4.48 17.52 -18.70
C ASN A 364 -5.76 16.83 -18.25
N LEU A 365 -6.55 17.51 -17.43
CA LEU A 365 -7.92 17.08 -17.12
C LEU A 365 -8.89 18.15 -17.61
N ARG A 366 -9.95 17.70 -18.28
CA ARG A 366 -11.10 18.52 -18.64
C ARG A 366 -12.27 18.08 -17.78
N ILE A 367 -12.69 18.94 -16.86
CA ILE A 367 -13.65 18.67 -15.78
C ILE A 367 -14.89 19.54 -15.95
#